data_AF-A0AAQ0QC79-F1
#
_entry.id   AF-A0AAQ0QC79-F1
#
_cell.length_a   1.000
_cell.length_b   1.000
_cell.length_c   1.000
_cell.angle_alpha   90.00
_cell.angle_beta   90.00
_cell.angle_gamma   90.00
#
_symmetry.space_group_name_H-M   'P 1'
#
loop_
_entity.id
_entity.type
_entity.pdbx_description
1 polymer ?
#
loop_
_entity_poly.entity_id
_entity_poly.type
_entity_poly.pdbx_seq_one_letter_code
_entity_poly.pdbx_strand_id
1 'polypeptide(L)'
;MKQTTIKETAKSAAKSLILFALVVISIICLMAGLEEDGSDWWFAVLVGSKVISVGAFWASIRLYDRWSKTDKWLMAYDRECKKTDEAPNPMYHAKKEAR
;
A
#
# COMPACT_ATOMS: atom_id res chain seq x y z
N MET A 1 -25.15 12.55 14.57
CA MET A 1 -24.77 11.87 13.30
C MET A 1 -23.38 12.23 12.77
N LYS A 2 -22.84 13.45 12.98
CA LYS A 2 -21.50 13.85 12.49
C LYS A 2 -20.29 13.25 13.25
N GLN A 3 -20.43 12.87 14.51
CA GLN A 3 -19.30 12.33 15.29
C GLN A 3 -18.92 10.88 14.92
N THR A 4 -19.89 10.08 14.50
CA THR A 4 -19.64 8.67 14.13
C THR A 4 -18.87 8.58 12.81
N THR A 5 -19.16 9.46 11.85
CA THR A 5 -18.46 9.52 10.57
C THR A 5 -17.00 9.93 10.70
N ILE A 6 -16.67 10.82 11.64
CA ILE A 6 -15.28 11.28 11.89
C ILE A 6 -14.42 10.15 12.48
N LYS A 7 -14.99 9.34 13.38
CA LYS A 7 -14.29 8.19 13.96
C LYS A 7 -14.05 7.08 12.92
N GLU A 8 -15.00 6.86 12.03
CA GLU A 8 -14.84 5.90 10.93
C GLU A 8 -13.77 6.35 9.91
N THR A 9 -13.76 7.63 9.54
CA THR A 9 -12.73 8.17 8.64
C THR A 9 -11.35 8.20 9.28
N ALA A 10 -11.24 8.54 10.57
CA ALA A 10 -9.97 8.48 11.29
C ALA A 10 -9.39 7.05 11.34
N LYS A 11 -10.25 6.05 11.58
CA LYS A 11 -9.84 4.64 11.58
C LYS A 11 -9.38 4.18 10.19
N SER A 12 -10.05 4.64 9.13
CA SER A 12 -9.66 4.36 7.75
C SER A 12 -8.32 5.01 7.39
N ALA A 13 -8.15 6.30 7.74
CA ALA A 13 -6.90 7.01 7.52
C ALA A 13 -5.73 6.35 8.26
N ALA A 14 -5.94 5.89 9.51
CA ALA A 14 -4.93 5.15 10.26
C ALA A 14 -4.51 3.86 9.57
N LYS A 15 -5.46 3.10 9.00
CA LYS A 15 -5.14 1.88 8.22
C LYS A 15 -4.32 2.20 6.97
N SER A 16 -4.69 3.24 6.22
CA SER A 16 -3.94 3.67 5.04
C SER A 16 -2.52 4.11 5.40
N LEU A 17 -2.35 4.84 6.51
CA LEU A 17 -1.03 5.21 7.04
C LEU A 17 -0.20 3.99 7.43
N ILE A 18 -0.79 2.97 8.06
CA ILE A 18 -0.09 1.73 8.42
C ILE A 18 0.38 0.99 7.16
N LEU A 19 -0.47 0.86 6.14
CA LEU A 19 -0.11 0.23 4.87
C LEU A 19 1.04 0.99 4.19
N PHE A 20 0.96 2.31 4.17
CA PHE A 20 2.01 3.16 3.61
C PHE A 20 3.32 3.00 4.38
N ALA A 21 3.28 3.04 5.71
CA ALA A 21 4.45 2.83 6.55
C ALA A 21 5.10 1.45 6.32
N LEU A 22 4.30 0.39 6.19
CA LEU A 22 4.83 -0.97 5.90
C LEU A 22 5.55 -1.04 4.56
N VAL A 23 5.04 -0.38 3.51
CA VAL A 23 5.70 -0.32 2.21
C VAL A 23 7.00 0.48 2.28
N VAL A 24 6.99 1.62 2.97
CA VAL A 24 8.20 2.44 3.17
C VAL A 24 9.28 1.66 3.93
N ILE A 25 8.90 0.99 5.03
CA ILE A 25 9.81 0.13 5.80
C ILE A 25 10.36 -0.98 4.91
N SER A 26 9.52 -1.62 4.10
CA SER A 26 9.95 -2.67 3.17
C SER A 26 11.01 -2.16 2.19
N ILE A 27 10.83 -0.98 1.61
CA ILE A 27 11.80 -0.35 0.68
C ILE A 27 13.11 0.00 1.40
N ILE A 28 13.03 0.59 2.60
CA ILE A 28 14.21 0.93 3.40
C ILE A 28 15.00 -0.33 3.74
N CYS A 29 14.33 -1.39 4.21
CA CYS A 29 14.97 -2.67 4.51
C CYS A 29 15.53 -3.35 3.25
N LEU A 30 14.92 -3.14 2.07
CA LEU A 30 15.45 -3.66 0.82
C LEU A 30 16.80 -3.01 0.47
N MET A 31 16.91 -1.70 0.70
CA MET A 31 18.13 -0.91 0.46
C MET A 31 19.17 -1.04 1.58
N ALA A 32 18.79 -1.52 2.77
CA ALA A 32 19.70 -1.66 3.90
C ALA A 32 20.71 -2.80 3.72
N GLY A 33 21.95 -2.56 4.17
CA GLY A 33 23.05 -3.52 4.13
C GLY A 33 23.76 -3.61 2.76
N LEU A 34 23.73 -2.54 1.96
CA LEU A 34 24.46 -2.45 0.69
C LEU A 34 25.94 -2.09 0.87
N GLU A 35 26.33 -1.52 2.02
CA GLU A 35 27.72 -1.19 2.33
C GLU A 35 28.41 -2.34 3.07
N GLU A 36 29.53 -2.78 2.53
CA GLU A 36 30.37 -3.83 3.13
C GLU A 36 31.33 -3.16 4.12
N ASP A 37 30.89 -2.97 5.37
CA ASP A 37 31.68 -2.32 6.42
C ASP A 37 32.81 -3.20 7.01
N GLY A 38 33.17 -4.30 6.34
CA GLY A 38 34.23 -5.22 6.79
C GLY A 38 33.97 -5.95 8.12
N SER A 39 32.78 -5.78 8.72
CA SER A 39 32.41 -6.44 9.98
C SER A 39 31.77 -7.81 9.72
N ASP A 40 32.14 -8.87 10.44
CA ASP A 40 31.53 -10.21 10.28
C ASP A 40 29.99 -10.24 10.42
N TRP A 41 29.41 -9.19 11.00
CA TRP A 41 27.97 -9.02 11.16
C TRP A 41 27.25 -8.46 9.91
N TRP A 42 27.98 -7.94 8.91
CA TRP A 42 27.41 -7.29 7.73
C TRP A 42 26.48 -8.23 6.95
N PHE A 43 26.86 -9.51 6.84
CA PHE A 43 26.08 -10.52 6.15
C PHE A 43 24.77 -10.85 6.88
N ALA A 44 24.81 -10.92 8.22
CA ALA A 44 23.62 -11.16 9.03
C ALA A 44 22.62 -9.99 8.92
N VAL A 45 23.12 -8.75 8.89
CA VAL A 45 22.30 -7.55 8.68
C VAL A 45 21.71 -7.51 7.28
N LEU A 46 22.50 -7.85 6.25
CA LEU A 46 22.03 -7.90 4.87
C LEU A 46 20.92 -8.95 4.69
N VAL A 47 21.12 -10.17 5.17
CA VAL A 47 20.10 -11.22 5.06
C VAL A 47 18.87 -10.87 5.91
N GLY A 48 19.08 -10.38 7.13
CA GLY A 48 18.00 -9.96 8.03
C GLY A 48 17.14 -8.85 7.42
N SER A 49 17.76 -7.83 6.79
CA SER A 49 17.04 -6.73 6.16
C SER A 49 16.20 -7.21 4.97
N LYS A 50 16.69 -8.16 4.17
CA LYS A 50 15.92 -8.75 3.06
C LYS A 50 14.74 -9.58 3.55
N VAL A 51 14.92 -10.37 4.62
CA VAL A 51 13.82 -11.15 5.22
C VAL A 51 12.73 -10.22 5.76
N ILE A 52 13.12 -9.16 6.47
CA ILE A 52 12.19 -8.15 6.98
C ILE A 52 11.48 -7.44 5.82
N SER A 53 12.20 -7.10 4.75
CA SER A 53 11.64 -6.45 3.57
C SER A 53 10.56 -7.30 2.91
N VAL A 54 10.84 -8.59 2.66
CA VAL A 54 9.88 -9.55 2.09
C VAL A 54 8.70 -9.77 3.03
N GLY A 55 8.95 -9.89 4.33
CA GLY A 55 7.91 -10.04 5.34
C GLY A 55 6.97 -8.83 5.41
N ALA A 56 7.52 -7.62 5.38
CA ALA A 56 6.76 -6.37 5.38
C ALA A 56 5.94 -6.20 4.10
N PHE A 57 6.49 -6.59 2.94
CA PHE A 57 5.78 -6.57 1.66
C PHE A 57 4.64 -7.59 1.63
N TRP A 58 4.88 -8.80 2.12
CA TRP A 58 3.84 -9.82 2.23
C TRP A 58 2.72 -9.39 3.19
N ALA A 59 3.11 -8.82 4.34
CA ALA A 59 2.16 -8.29 5.31
C ALA A 59 1.32 -7.15 4.72
N SER A 60 1.92 -6.21 3.98
CA SER A 60 1.18 -5.10 3.37
C SER A 60 0.15 -5.61 2.35
N ILE A 61 0.51 -6.57 1.49
CA ILE A 61 -0.44 -7.19 0.54
C ILE A 61 -1.59 -7.88 1.27
N ARG A 62 -1.27 -8.73 2.27
CA ARG A 62 -2.28 -9.50 3.01
C ARG A 62 -3.24 -8.59 3.76
N LEU A 63 -2.71 -7.54 4.38
CA LEU A 63 -3.46 -6.57 5.16
C LEU A 63 -4.30 -5.68 4.25
N TYR A 64 -3.77 -5.29 3.08
CA TYR A 64 -4.50 -4.57 2.04
C TYR A 64 -5.69 -5.39 1.50
N ASP A 65 -5.50 -6.67 1.16
CA ASP A 65 -6.60 -7.53 0.68
C ASP A 65 -7.73 -7.66 1.73
N ARG A 66 -7.37 -7.72 3.02
CA ARG A 66 -8.37 -7.75 4.10
C ARG A 66 -9.06 -6.40 4.29
N TRP A 67 -8.30 -5.31 4.26
CA TRP A 67 -8.82 -3.98 4.55
C TRP A 67 -9.56 -3.35 3.37
N SER A 68 -9.22 -3.67 2.12
CA SER A 68 -9.98 -3.27 0.94
C SER A 68 -11.42 -3.78 0.95
N LYS A 69 -11.66 -4.97 1.53
CA LYS A 69 -13.00 -5.57 1.66
C LYS A 69 -13.82 -5.01 2.83
N THR A 70 -13.15 -4.52 3.87
CA THR A 70 -13.80 -4.10 5.13
C THR A 70 -13.95 -2.58 5.23
N ASP A 71 -13.04 -1.83 4.61
CA ASP A 71 -12.96 -0.37 4.72
C ASP A 71 -13.59 0.30 3.50
N LYS A 72 -14.60 1.13 3.73
CA LYS A 72 -15.35 1.82 2.68
C LYS A 72 -14.46 2.72 1.82
N TRP A 73 -13.40 3.30 2.41
CA TRP A 73 -12.50 4.22 1.72
C TRP A 73 -11.54 3.48 0.79
N LEU A 74 -10.95 2.37 1.25
CA LEU A 74 -10.15 1.52 0.38
C LEU A 74 -10.98 0.86 -0.71
N MET A 75 -12.23 0.47 -0.42
CA MET A 75 -13.14 -0.09 -1.42
C MET A 75 -13.50 0.94 -2.49
N ALA A 76 -13.73 2.20 -2.10
CA ALA A 76 -13.95 3.30 -3.04
C ALA A 76 -12.72 3.53 -3.92
N TYR A 77 -11.52 3.54 -3.32
CA TYR A 77 -10.27 3.62 -4.06
C TYR A 77 -10.10 2.48 -5.08
N ASP A 78 -10.29 1.22 -4.66
CA ASP A 78 -10.21 0.04 -5.55
C ASP A 78 -11.22 0.13 -6.71
N ARG A 79 -12.42 0.66 -6.45
CA ARG A 79 -13.43 0.88 -7.48
C ARG A 79 -12.98 1.91 -8.52
N GLU A 80 -12.39 3.03 -8.10
CA GLU A 80 -11.89 4.04 -9.04
C GLU A 80 -10.67 3.52 -9.83
N CYS A 81 -9.79 2.74 -9.20
CA CYS A 81 -8.71 2.05 -9.91
C CYS A 81 -9.26 1.09 -10.98
N LYS A 82 -10.23 0.24 -10.64
CA LYS A 82 -10.86 -0.67 -11.60
C LYS A 82 -11.56 0.03 -12.76
N LYS A 83 -12.26 1.15 -12.50
CA LYS A 83 -12.84 1.97 -13.57
C LYS A 83 -11.77 2.49 -14.53
N THR A 84 -10.61 2.85 -14.00
CA THR A 84 -9.47 3.29 -14.81
C THR A 84 -8.90 2.14 -15.64
N ASP A 85 -8.80 0.93 -15.07
CA ASP A 85 -8.35 -0.26 -15.81
C ASP A 85 -9.34 -0.71 -16.90
N GLU A 86 -10.65 -0.58 -16.67
CA GLU A 86 -11.70 -0.91 -17.63
C GLU A 86 -11.79 0.09 -18.79
N ALA A 87 -11.39 1.34 -18.56
CA ALA A 87 -11.37 2.40 -19.56
C ALA A 87 -10.09 3.24 -19.44
N PRO A 88 -8.92 2.70 -19.85
CA PRO A 88 -7.62 3.35 -19.64
C PRO A 88 -7.45 4.67 -20.41
N ASN A 89 -8.36 4.96 -21.35
CA ASN A 89 -8.37 6.20 -22.09
C ASN A 89 -9.68 7.00 -21.88
N PRO A 90 -9.63 8.15 -21.19
CA PRO A 90 -10.80 8.97 -20.91
C PRO A 90 -11.46 9.56 -22.17
N MET A 91 -10.78 9.56 -23.33
CA MET A 91 -11.34 10.00 -24.62
C MET A 91 -12.53 9.18 -25.12
N TYR A 92 -12.69 7.92 -24.69
CA TYR A 92 -13.84 7.10 -25.11
C TYR A 92 -15.17 7.54 -24.47
N HIS A 93 -15.13 8.23 -23.33
CA HIS A 93 -16.32 8.77 -22.68
C HIS A 93 -16.84 10.03 -23.38
N ALA A 94 -15.95 10.94 -23.78
CA ALA A 94 -16.30 12.16 -24.50
C ALA A 94 -17.03 11.87 -25.83
N LYS A 95 -16.70 10.76 -26.49
CA LYS A 95 -17.32 10.36 -27.76
C LYS A 95 -18.70 9.69 -27.60
N LYS A 96 -19.01 9.17 -26.40
CA LYS A 96 -20.27 8.48 -26.10
C LYS A 96 -21.37 9.46 -25.66
N GLU A 97 -20.99 10.59 -25.06
CA GLU A 97 -21.91 11.65 -24.64
C GLU A 97 -22.22 12.65 -25.78
N ALA A 98 -21.40 12.67 -26.84
CA ALA A 98 -21.57 13.53 -28.01
C ALA A 98 -22.40 12.89 -29.15
N ARG A 99 -23.01 11.73 -28.92
CA ARG A 99 -23.78 10.96 -29.92
C ARG A 99 -25.16 10.65 -29.39
#